data_AF-A0A381XI10-F1
#
_entry.id   AF-A0A381XI10-F1
#
_cell.length_a   1.000
_cell.length_b   1.000
_cell.length_c   1.000
_cell.angle_alpha   90.00
_cell.angle_beta   90.00
_cell.angle_gamma   90.00
#
_symmetry.space_group_name_H-M   'P 1'
#
loop_
_entity.id
_entity.type
_entity.pdbx_description
1 polymer ?
#
loop_
_entity_poly.entity_id
_entity_poly.type
_entity_poly.pdbx_seq_one_letter_code
_entity_poly.pdbx_strand_id
1 'polypeptide(L)' 'MAATAFADPIHDAVEKGNLIGVQTELDKGVDVNAKREDGSTPLHGAAEGGHGEIVELLITAGADLHATTVPMLGGGGWI' A
#
# COMPACT_ATOMS: atom_id res chain seq x y z
N MET A 1 11.84 11.53 15.40
CA MET A 1 10.37 11.40 15.41
C MET A 1 9.94 11.28 13.96
N ALA A 2 9.62 10.07 13.52
CA ALA A 2 9.26 9.79 12.13
C ALA A 2 7.87 10.35 11.81
N ALA A 3 7.73 10.87 10.60
CA ALA A 3 6.61 11.55 9.97
C ALA A 3 5.23 11.39 10.63
N THR A 4 4.71 12.50 11.14
CA THR A 4 3.29 12.69 11.47
C THR A 4 2.52 13.09 10.22
N ALA A 5 1.46 12.34 9.89
CA ALA A 5 0.28 12.73 9.10
C ALA A 5 0.45 13.53 7.78
N PHE A 6 -0.08 12.98 6.68
CA PHE A 6 -0.43 13.60 5.37
C PHE A 6 0.47 13.40 4.13
N ALA A 7 1.58 12.66 4.15
CA ALA A 7 2.38 12.49 2.93
C ALA A 7 3.04 11.11 2.81
N ASP A 8 2.22 10.08 2.58
CA ASP A 8 2.69 8.85 1.94
C ASP A 8 2.47 9.01 0.42
N PRO A 9 3.46 9.54 -0.33
CA PRO A 9 3.27 9.90 -1.74
C PRO A 9 2.87 8.70 -2.61
N ILE A 10 3.25 7.49 -2.20
CA ILE A 10 2.81 6.27 -2.88
C ILE A 10 1.31 6.00 -2.67
N HIS A 11 0.77 6.18 -1.45
CA HIS A 11 -0.67 6.02 -1.21
C HIS A 11 -1.49 7.09 -1.90
N ASP A 12 -1.07 8.35 -1.87
CA ASP A 12 -1.77 9.43 -2.59
C ASP A 12 -1.75 9.20 -4.12
N ALA A 13 -0.62 8.73 -4.66
CA ALA A 13 -0.54 8.35 -6.07
C ALA A 13 -1.46 7.16 -6.39
N VAL A 14 -1.51 6.16 -5.51
CA VAL A 14 -2.39 4.99 -5.63
C VAL A 14 -3.87 5.39 -5.57
N GLU A 15 -4.29 6.15 -4.55
CA GLU A 15 -5.68 6.60 -4.34
C GLU A 15 -6.19 7.44 -5.51
N LYS A 16 -5.28 8.16 -6.19
CA LYS A 16 -5.59 8.93 -7.39
C LYS A 16 -5.58 8.12 -8.68
N GLY A 17 -5.21 6.84 -8.66
CA GLY A 17 -5.02 6.06 -9.88
C GLY A 17 -3.80 6.51 -10.71
N ASN A 18 -2.84 7.20 -10.11
CA ASN A 18 -1.68 7.74 -10.80
C ASN A 18 -0.54 6.72 -10.90
N LEU A 19 -0.62 5.84 -11.90
CA LEU A 19 0.38 4.82 -12.21
C LEU A 19 1.82 5.39 -12.32
N ILE A 20 1.98 6.53 -13.00
CA ILE A 20 3.29 7.17 -13.18
C ILE A 20 3.86 7.66 -11.84
N GLY A 21 3.01 8.22 -10.97
CA GLY A 21 3.39 8.62 -9.62
C GLY A 21 3.88 7.43 -8.80
N VAL A 22 3.14 6.32 -8.83
CA VAL A 22 3.53 5.09 -8.13
C VAL A 22 4.87 4.55 -8.65
N GLN A 23 5.04 4.47 -9.97
CA GLN A 23 6.29 4.02 -10.57
C GLN A 23 7.48 4.92 -10.20
N THR A 24 7.25 6.24 -10.15
CA THR A 24 8.27 7.22 -9.78
C THR A 24 8.71 7.05 -8.32
N GLU A 25 7.79 6.77 -7.39
CA GLU A 25 8.16 6.51 -6.00
C GLU A 25 8.89 5.18 -5.83
N LEU A 26 8.51 4.16 -6.58
CA LEU A 26 9.23 2.88 -6.61
C LEU A 26 10.66 3.05 -7.16
N ASP A 27 10.83 3.88 -8.19
CA ASP A 27 12.16 4.21 -8.75
C ASP A 27 13.03 4.97 -7.73
N LYS A 28 12.43 5.80 -6.88
CA LYS A 28 13.13 6.45 -5.75
C LYS A 28 13.53 5.47 -4.63
N GLY A 29 13.14 4.20 -4.73
CA GLY A 29 13.41 3.20 -3.70
C GLY A 29 12.53 3.35 -2.46
N VAL A 30 11.32 3.91 -2.61
CA VAL A 30 10.31 3.91 -1.54
C VAL A 30 9.90 2.49 -1.22
N ASP A 31 9.64 2.22 0.05
CA ASP A 31 9.13 0.93 0.49
C ASP A 31 7.72 0.70 -0.09
N VAL A 32 7.63 -0.24 -1.03
CA VAL A 32 6.37 -0.68 -1.65
C VAL A 32 5.40 -1.28 -0.63
N ASN A 33 5.90 -1.73 0.52
CA ASN A 33 5.11 -2.27 1.62
C ASN A 33 4.87 -1.25 2.73
N ALA A 34 5.05 0.04 2.46
CA ALA A 34 4.79 1.11 3.41
C ALA A 34 3.37 0.95 4.02
N LYS A 35 3.30 0.79 5.34
CA LYS A 35 2.04 0.68 6.07
C LYS A 35 1.67 2.04 6.64
N ARG A 36 0.45 2.48 6.38
CA ARG A 36 -0.17 3.61 7.08
C ARG A 36 -0.47 3.25 8.54
N GLU A 37 -0.83 4.25 9.34
CA GLU A 37 -1.16 4.08 10.77
C GLU A 37 -2.35 3.12 11.01
N ASP A 38 -3.21 2.94 10.01
CA ASP A 38 -4.33 2.01 9.98
C ASP A 38 -3.91 0.57 9.57
N GLY A 39 -2.64 0.37 9.22
CA GLY A 39 -2.10 -0.90 8.71
C GLY A 39 -2.31 -1.11 7.21
N SER A 40 -2.82 -0.12 6.48
CA SER A 40 -3.09 -0.20 5.04
C SER A 40 -1.81 -0.01 4.22
N THR A 41 -1.54 -0.96 3.32
CA THR A 41 -0.45 -0.86 2.33
C THR A 41 -0.91 -0.18 1.05
N PRO A 42 -0.01 0.24 0.14
CA PRO A 42 -0.40 0.83 -1.14
C PRO A 42 -1.24 -0.15 -1.97
N LEU A 43 -1.01 -1.46 -1.81
CA LEU A 43 -1.82 -2.50 -2.44
C LEU A 43 -3.30 -2.43 -2.00
N HIS A 44 -3.58 -2.08 -0.74
CA HIS A 44 -4.95 -1.92 -0.25
C HIS A 44 -5.65 -0.74 -0.92
N GLY A 45 -4.98 0.42 -1.00
CA GLY A 45 -5.55 1.58 -1.70
C GLY A 45 -5.79 1.31 -3.19
N ALA A 46 -4.91 0.54 -3.83
CA ALA A 46 -5.04 0.19 -5.23
C ALA A 46 -6.22 -0.76 -5.45
N ALA A 47 -6.40 -1.72 -4.54
CA ALA A 47 -7.53 -2.64 -4.54
C ALA A 47 -8.86 -1.93 -4.22
N GLU A 48 -8.87 -1.00 -3.25
CA GLU A 48 -10.04 -0.21 -2.87
C GLU A 48 -10.49 0.72 -4.01
N GLY A 49 -9.54 1.38 -4.67
CA GLY A 49 -9.80 2.22 -5.84
C GLY A 49 -10.10 1.43 -7.13
N GLY A 50 -9.93 0.10 -7.13
CA GLY A 50 -10.12 -0.74 -8.32
C GLY A 50 -9.05 -0.51 -9.40
N HIS A 51 -7.87 0.00 -9.03
CA HIS A 51 -6.78 0.32 -9.94
C HIS A 51 -5.93 -0.92 -10.24
N GLY A 52 -6.45 -1.84 -11.06
CA GLY A 52 -5.76 -3.10 -11.40
C GLY A 52 -4.36 -2.92 -11.96
N GLU A 53 -4.12 -1.90 -12.80
CA GLU A 53 -2.78 -1.59 -13.34
C GLU A 53 -1.77 -1.23 -12.23
N ILE A 54 -2.23 -0.51 -11.20
CA ILE A 54 -1.38 -0.15 -10.05
C ILE A 54 -1.09 -1.38 -9.19
N VAL A 55 -2.08 -2.27 -9.02
CA VAL A 55 -1.89 -3.54 -8.32
C VAL A 55 -0.82 -4.37 -9.01
N GLU A 56 -0.90 -4.55 -10.33
CA GLU A 56 0.12 -5.29 -11.09
C GLU A 56 1.52 -4.65 -10.98
N LEU A 57 1.59 -3.31 -11.02
CA LEU A 57 2.84 -2.58 -10.91
C LEU A 57 3.48 -2.76 -9.53
N LEU A 58 2.68 -2.64 -8.46
CA LEU A 58 3.14 -2.89 -7.09
C LEU A 58 3.66 -4.33 -6.93
N ILE A 59 2.92 -5.33 -7.43
CA ILE A 59 3.35 -6.74 -7.40
C ILE A 59 4.68 -6.94 -8.15
N THR A 60 4.82 -6.31 -9.33
CA THR A 60 6.04 -6.35 -10.12
C THR A 60 7.22 -5.72 -9.39
N ALA A 61 6.96 -4.69 -8.59
CA ALA A 61 7.96 -4.03 -7.75
C ALA A 61 8.30 -4.80 -6.46
N GLY A 62 7.69 -5.96 -6.22
CA GLY A 62 7.93 -6.77 -5.03
C GLY A 62 7.04 -6.42 -3.85
N ALA A 63 5.88 -5.80 -4.09
CA ALA A 63 4.85 -5.66 -3.07
C ALA A 63 4.46 -7.03 -2.51
N ASP A 64 4.33 -7.09 -1.20
CA ASP A 64 3.84 -8.28 -0.54
C ASP A 64 2.33 -8.39 -0.75
N LEU A 65 1.94 -9.29 -1.63
CA LEU A 65 0.55 -9.66 -1.91
C LEU A 65 -0.15 -10.22 -0.66
N HIS A 66 0.62 -10.79 0.27
CA HIS A 66 0.13 -11.28 1.55
C HIS A 66 0.18 -10.23 2.65
N ALA A 67 0.41 -8.95 2.31
CA ALA A 67 0.25 -7.87 3.26
C ALA A 67 -1.21 -7.83 3.72
N THR A 68 -1.51 -8.54 4.81
CA THR A 68 -2.78 -8.43 5.50
C THR A 68 -2.73 -7.13 6.29
N THR A 69 -3.60 -6.18 5.95
CA THR A 69 -4.01 -5.13 6.90
C THR A 69 -4.37 -5.79 8.22
N VAL A 70 -4.11 -5.09 9.34
CA VAL A 70 -4.25 -5.60 10.71
C VAL A 70 -5.49 -6.50 10.76
N PRO A 71 -5.33 -7.84 10.92
CA PRO A 71 -6.49 -8.69 10.96
C PRO A 71 -7.31 -8.22 12.15
N MET A 72 -8.54 -7.80 11.89
CA MET A 72 -9.59 -7.67 12.90
C MET A 72 -9.90 -9.07 13.47
N LEU A 73 -8.90 -9.75 14.03
CA LEU A 73 -8.99 -11.06 14.66
C LEU A 73 -8.01 -11.11 15.84
N GLY A 74 -8.06 -10.07 16.68
CA GLY A 74 -7.67 -10.13 18.09
C GLY A 74 -8.81 -10.66 18.97
N GLY A 75 -9.56 -11.66 18.50
CA GLY A 75 -10.77 -12.16 19.16
C GLY A 75 -10.99 -13.66 18.99
N GLY A 76 -10.04 -14.49 19.42
CA GLY A 76 -10.30 -15.88 19.84
C GLY A 76 -10.35 -16.96 18.75
N GLY A 77 -9.45 -17.94 18.89
CA GLY A 77 -9.76 -19.35 18.63
C GLY A 77 -9.42 -19.89 17.25
N TRP A 78 -8.18 -20.35 17.08
CA TRP A 78 -7.94 -21.59 16.34
C TRP A 78 -8.02 -22.75 17.35
N ILE A 79 -9.23 -23.25 17.58
CA ILE A 79 -9.50 -24.64 17.96
C ILE A 79 -10.71 -25.15 17.19
#